data_AF-A0A2H3KL44-F1
#
_entry.id   AF-A0A2H3KL44-F1
#
_cell.length_a   1.000
_cell.length_b   1.000
_cell.length_c   1.000
_cell.angle_alpha   90.00
_cell.angle_beta   90.00
_cell.angle_gamma   90.00
#
_symmetry.space_group_name_H-M   'P 1'
#
loop_
_entity.id
_entity.type
_entity.pdbx_description
1 polymer ?
#
loop_
_entity_poly.entity_id
_entity_poly.type
_entity_poly.pdbx_seq_one_letter_code
_entity_poly.pdbx_strand_id
1 'polypeptide(L)'
;MNKLTKRLLFYWVTSFILAIILYYILWTIMPNHYVFGAWYRMFLYHWQHPISFIAIPCFFYGIIATLLADKFSKQKVTKQILLTIGIIILTIILSSPFGGMLWHYYDMKAGHFPQNWIGKMIRLGFEWGLEVGWLIIGLSIPYNIIGSIACYFLTKKGVELFNTK
;
A
#
# COMPACT_ATOMS: atom_id res chain seq x y z
N MET A 1 -23.20 -3.30 11.60
CA MET A 1 -21.77 -2.88 11.55
C MET A 1 -21.57 -1.58 12.32
N ASN A 2 -20.63 -1.54 13.26
CA ASN A 2 -20.31 -0.34 14.04
C ASN A 2 -19.60 0.73 13.16
N LYS A 3 -19.47 1.96 13.69
CA LYS A 3 -18.84 3.09 12.99
C LYS A 3 -17.40 2.79 12.58
N LEU A 4 -16.65 2.10 13.44
CA LEU A 4 -15.25 1.73 13.21
C LEU A 4 -15.10 0.83 11.98
N THR A 5 -15.88 -0.25 11.89
CA THR A 5 -15.85 -1.19 10.76
C THR A 5 -16.27 -0.50 9.46
N LYS A 6 -17.27 0.38 9.50
CA LYS A 6 -17.69 1.16 8.32
C LYS A 6 -16.57 2.06 7.80
N ARG A 7 -15.84 2.74 8.70
CA ARG A 7 -14.68 3.58 8.35
C ARG A 7 -13.54 2.75 7.77
N LEU A 8 -13.21 1.62 8.40
CA LEU A 8 -12.16 0.71 7.91
C LEU A 8 -12.47 0.23 6.50
N LEU A 9 -13.68 -0.28 6.26
CA LEU A 9 -14.09 -0.74 4.94
C LEU A 9 -14.08 0.39 3.93
N PHE A 10 -14.55 1.59 4.29
CA PHE A 10 -14.50 2.75 3.40
C PHE A 10 -13.06 3.07 2.98
N TYR A 11 -12.14 3.25 3.92
CA TYR A 11 -10.76 3.61 3.59
C TYR A 11 -10.06 2.49 2.83
N TRP A 12 -10.21 1.23 3.26
CA TRP A 12 -9.56 0.10 2.62
C TRP A 12 -10.10 -0.15 1.21
N VAL A 13 -11.41 -0.32 1.04
CA VAL A 13 -12.00 -0.66 -0.26
C VAL A 13 -11.82 0.47 -1.26
N THR A 14 -12.03 1.73 -0.83
CA THR A 14 -11.91 2.87 -1.75
C THR A 14 -10.46 3.09 -2.16
N SER A 15 -9.51 3.02 -1.23
CA SER A 15 -8.08 3.13 -1.59
C SER A 15 -7.66 1.99 -2.52
N PHE A 16 -8.10 0.76 -2.26
CA PHE A 16 -7.80 -0.40 -3.10
C PHE A 16 -8.33 -0.26 -4.52
N ILE A 17 -9.59 0.15 -4.69
CA ILE A 17 -10.18 0.37 -6.01
C ILE A 17 -9.45 1.49 -6.76
N LEU A 18 -9.19 2.63 -6.10
CA LEU A 18 -8.48 3.75 -6.71
C LEU A 18 -7.05 3.37 -7.10
N ALA A 19 -6.35 2.64 -6.24
CA ALA A 19 -5.01 2.14 -6.46
C ALA A 19 -4.94 1.19 -7.68
N ILE A 20 -5.89 0.27 -7.80
CA ILE A 20 -6.01 -0.62 -8.96
C ILE A 20 -6.26 0.17 -10.23
N ILE A 21 -7.25 1.08 -10.23
CA ILE A 21 -7.59 1.89 -11.40
C ILE A 21 -6.36 2.70 -11.85
N LEU A 22 -5.70 3.36 -10.90
CA LEU A 22 -4.49 4.13 -11.16
C LEU A 22 -3.37 3.24 -11.73
N TYR A 23 -3.15 2.06 -11.16
CA TYR A 23 -2.16 1.11 -11.66
C TYR A 23 -2.42 0.76 -13.12
N TYR A 24 -3.66 0.38 -13.46
CA TYR A 24 -4.01 0.01 -14.84
C TYR A 24 -3.94 1.20 -15.81
N ILE A 25 -4.31 2.42 -15.39
CA ILE A 25 -4.13 3.64 -16.20
C ILE A 25 -2.65 3.91 -16.46
N LEU A 26 -1.81 3.84 -15.42
CA LEU A 26 -0.37 4.02 -15.59
C LEU A 26 0.23 2.92 -16.45
N TRP A 27 -0.30 1.71 -16.35
CA TRP A 27 0.16 0.58 -17.15
C TRP A 27 -0.09 0.77 -18.65
N THR A 28 -1.18 1.43 -19.07
CA THR A 28 -1.43 1.68 -20.50
C THR A 28 -0.50 2.72 -21.12
N ILE A 29 0.09 3.60 -20.31
CA ILE A 29 0.94 4.70 -20.79
C ILE A 29 2.44 4.49 -20.51
N MET A 30 2.79 3.55 -19.62
CA MET A 30 4.19 3.23 -19.30
C MET A 30 4.68 2.02 -20.12
N PRO A 31 5.71 2.19 -20.97
CA PRO A 31 6.25 1.09 -21.75
C PRO A 31 6.84 -0.02 -20.86
N ASN A 32 6.76 -1.27 -21.32
CA ASN A 32 7.40 -2.45 -20.70
C ASN A 32 7.04 -2.71 -19.22
N HIS A 33 5.83 -2.35 -18.77
CA HIS A 33 5.29 -2.71 -17.45
C HIS A 33 6.02 -2.08 -16.25
N TYR A 34 6.76 -0.98 -16.44
CA TYR A 34 7.60 -0.34 -15.42
C TYR A 34 6.86 0.50 -14.36
N VAL A 35 5.56 0.27 -14.13
CA VAL A 35 4.78 1.01 -13.12
C VAL A 35 5.35 0.82 -11.71
N PHE A 36 5.90 -0.37 -11.44
CA PHE A 36 6.65 -0.68 -10.23
C PHE A 36 8.08 -1.11 -10.60
N GLY A 37 9.09 -0.54 -9.93
CA GLY A 37 10.47 -1.04 -10.04
C GLY A 37 11.15 -0.80 -11.39
N ALA A 38 10.79 0.28 -12.10
CA ALA A 38 11.35 0.69 -13.40
C ALA A 38 12.88 0.53 -13.53
N TRP A 39 13.61 0.75 -12.43
CA TRP A 39 15.07 0.79 -12.42
C TRP A 39 15.72 -0.53 -12.01
N TYR A 40 15.01 -1.45 -11.34
CA TYR A 40 15.60 -2.66 -10.77
C TYR A 40 15.39 -3.93 -11.60
N ARG A 41 14.70 -3.84 -12.76
CA ARG A 41 14.25 -5.02 -13.52
C ARG A 41 13.66 -6.09 -12.59
N MET A 42 12.94 -5.65 -11.55
CA MET A 42 12.43 -6.53 -10.50
C MET A 42 11.68 -7.68 -11.16
N PHE A 43 12.23 -8.87 -10.93
CA PHE A 43 11.87 -10.18 -11.45
C PHE A 43 10.51 -10.16 -12.15
N LEU A 44 10.61 -10.10 -13.48
CA LEU A 44 9.60 -9.99 -14.55
C LEU A 44 8.41 -10.96 -14.47
N TYR A 45 8.05 -11.54 -13.32
CA TYR A 45 6.81 -12.27 -13.12
C TYR A 45 5.96 -11.70 -12.00
N HIS A 46 6.49 -10.87 -11.09
CA HIS A 46 5.67 -10.29 -10.02
C HIS A 46 4.67 -9.25 -10.53
N TRP A 47 4.92 -8.66 -11.70
CA TRP A 47 3.92 -7.84 -12.41
C TRP A 47 2.68 -8.65 -12.82
N GLN A 48 2.73 -9.98 -12.81
CA GLN A 48 1.57 -10.85 -13.06
C GLN A 48 0.59 -10.87 -11.87
N HIS A 49 1.01 -10.40 -10.69
CA HIS A 49 0.21 -10.41 -9.46
C HIS A 49 0.13 -9.05 -8.76
N PRO A 50 -0.07 -7.92 -9.49
CA PRO A 50 0.08 -6.58 -8.92
C PRO A 50 -1.01 -6.26 -7.90
N ILE A 51 -2.20 -6.85 -8.07
CA ILE A 51 -3.36 -6.64 -7.20
C ILE A 51 -3.08 -7.11 -5.77
N SER A 52 -2.43 -8.27 -5.59
CA SER A 52 -2.07 -8.80 -4.27
C SER A 52 -1.09 -7.86 -3.54
N PHE A 53 -0.11 -7.32 -4.27
CA PHE A 53 0.85 -6.36 -3.71
C PHE A 53 0.22 -5.01 -3.39
N ILE A 54 -0.76 -4.55 -4.19
CA ILE A 54 -1.51 -3.30 -3.94
C ILE A 54 -2.43 -3.45 -2.71
N ALA A 55 -3.02 -4.63 -2.50
CA ALA A 55 -3.95 -4.88 -1.40
C ALA A 55 -3.32 -4.64 -0.02
N ILE A 56 -2.04 -5.02 0.15
CA ILE A 56 -1.31 -4.93 1.41
C ILE A 56 -1.22 -3.47 1.93
N PRO A 57 -0.60 -2.51 1.22
CA PRO A 57 -0.53 -1.13 1.68
C PRO A 57 -1.92 -0.48 1.79
N CYS A 58 -2.89 -0.84 0.93
CA CYS A 58 -4.26 -0.31 1.05
C CYS A 58 -4.95 -0.77 2.35
N PHE A 59 -4.70 -2.03 2.77
CA PHE A 59 -5.21 -2.56 4.03
C PHE A 59 -4.61 -1.83 5.24
N PHE A 60 -3.28 -1.68 5.28
CA PHE A 60 -2.61 -0.94 6.36
C PHE A 60 -2.98 0.55 6.39
N TYR A 61 -3.07 1.20 5.22
CA TYR A 61 -3.63 2.54 5.10
C TYR A 61 -5.03 2.60 5.70
N GLY A 62 -5.91 1.65 5.36
CA GLY A 62 -7.27 1.57 5.89
C GLY A 62 -7.32 1.53 7.42
N ILE A 63 -6.45 0.72 8.04
CA ILE A 63 -6.30 0.64 9.50
C ILE A 63 -5.83 1.99 10.06
N ILE A 64 -4.70 2.51 9.57
CA ILE A 64 -4.07 3.71 10.13
C ILE A 64 -4.98 4.94 9.94
N ALA A 65 -5.57 5.12 8.76
CA ALA A 65 -6.50 6.19 8.47
C ALA A 65 -7.73 6.11 9.37
N THR A 66 -8.26 4.91 9.63
CA THR A 66 -9.38 4.73 10.57
C THR A 66 -9.02 5.17 11.98
N LEU A 67 -7.86 4.76 12.48
CA LEU A 67 -7.39 5.09 13.84
C LEU A 67 -7.08 6.59 14.01
N LEU A 68 -6.56 7.24 12.97
CA LEU A 68 -6.13 8.63 13.03
C LEU A 68 -7.18 9.63 12.52
N ALA A 69 -8.32 9.18 11.99
CA ALA A 69 -9.28 10.06 11.36
C ALA A 69 -9.91 11.08 12.34
N ASP A 70 -10.14 10.74 13.60
CA ASP A 70 -10.66 11.70 14.59
C ASP A 70 -9.61 12.74 14.99
N LYS A 71 -8.34 12.35 15.00
CA LYS A 71 -7.22 13.29 15.20
C LYS A 71 -7.11 14.22 14.00
N PHE A 72 -7.20 13.67 12.79
CA PHE A 72 -7.13 14.39 11.51
C PHE A 72 -8.21 15.46 11.39
N SER A 73 -9.46 15.14 11.78
CA SER A 73 -10.60 16.06 11.66
C SER A 73 -10.46 17.33 12.50
N LYS A 74 -9.75 17.24 13.62
CA LYS A 74 -9.55 18.36 14.57
C LYS A 74 -8.37 19.25 14.19
N GLN A 75 -7.60 18.90 13.16
CA GLN A 75 -6.41 19.64 12.75
C GLN A 75 -6.70 20.66 11.66
N LYS A 76 -5.87 21.73 11.62
CA LYS A 76 -5.75 22.63 10.47
C LYS A 76 -5.12 21.92 9.27
N VAL A 77 -5.31 22.45 8.06
CA VAL A 77 -4.84 21.87 6.79
C VAL A 77 -3.34 21.50 6.82
N THR A 78 -2.46 22.37 7.33
CA THR A 78 -1.02 22.07 7.40
C THR A 78 -0.72 20.83 8.25
N LYS A 79 -1.36 20.72 9.41
CA LYS A 79 -1.23 19.55 10.30
C LYS A 79 -1.92 18.31 9.71
N GLN A 80 -2.98 18.46 8.92
CA GLN A 80 -3.57 17.36 8.16
C GLN A 80 -2.59 16.81 7.12
N ILE A 81 -1.88 17.68 6.39
CA ILE A 81 -0.85 17.27 5.43
C ILE A 81 0.27 16.50 6.15
N LEU A 82 0.78 17.02 7.27
CA LEU A 82 1.78 16.32 8.09
C LEU A 82 1.29 14.98 8.61
N LEU A 83 0.02 14.90 9.03
CA LEU A 83 -0.60 13.62 9.43
C LEU A 83 -0.70 12.66 8.25
N THR A 84 -1.04 13.13 7.05
CA THR A 84 -1.05 12.28 5.84
C THR A 84 0.34 11.74 5.52
N ILE A 85 1.38 12.57 5.60
CA ILE A 85 2.77 12.12 5.43
C ILE A 85 3.10 11.02 6.46
N GLY A 86 2.74 11.23 7.73
CA GLY A 86 2.90 10.23 8.78
C GLY A 86 2.13 8.93 8.51
N ILE A 87 0.88 9.03 8.04
CA ILE A 87 0.08 7.87 7.62
C ILE A 87 0.78 7.10 6.51
N ILE A 88 1.33 7.78 5.50
CA ILE A 88 2.03 7.16 4.37
C ILE A 88 3.28 6.43 4.86
N ILE A 89 4.12 7.09 5.67
CA ILE A 89 5.35 6.49 6.21
C ILE A 89 5.04 5.24 7.02
N LEU A 90 4.05 5.32 7.93
CA LEU A 90 3.62 4.16 8.72
C LEU A 90 3.04 3.06 7.84
N THR A 91 2.28 3.42 6.79
CA THR A 91 1.76 2.44 5.83
C THR A 91 2.90 1.68 5.16
N ILE A 92 3.94 2.39 4.71
CA ILE A 92 5.12 1.79 4.06
C ILE A 92 5.83 0.83 5.03
N ILE A 93 6.18 1.31 6.23
CA ILE A 93 6.91 0.50 7.22
C ILE A 93 6.13 -0.75 7.61
N LEU A 94 4.82 -0.61 7.87
CA LEU A 94 4.00 -1.75 8.30
C LEU A 94 3.66 -2.72 7.17
N SER A 95 3.52 -2.25 5.93
CA SER A 95 3.22 -3.11 4.78
C SER A 95 4.46 -3.83 4.22
N SER A 96 5.65 -3.23 4.35
CA SER A 96 6.92 -3.74 3.83
C SER A 96 7.20 -5.23 4.16
N PRO A 97 7.11 -5.69 5.43
CA PRO A 97 7.33 -7.10 5.77
C PRO A 97 6.37 -8.06 5.04
N PHE A 98 5.09 -7.68 4.94
CA PHE A 98 4.07 -8.51 4.29
C PHE A 98 4.25 -8.52 2.78
N GLY A 99 4.70 -7.40 2.19
CA GLY A 99 5.14 -7.34 0.80
C GLY A 99 6.30 -8.30 0.53
N GLY A 100 7.30 -8.33 1.41
CA GLY A 100 8.43 -9.28 1.31
C GLY A 100 8.03 -10.74 1.53
N MET A 101 7.07 -11.02 2.42
CA MET A 101 6.51 -12.37 2.55
C MET A 101 5.80 -12.81 1.28
N LEU A 102 4.95 -11.94 0.71
CA LEU A 102 4.22 -12.22 -0.53
C LEU A 102 5.19 -12.41 -1.70
N TRP A 103 6.28 -11.65 -1.72
CA TRP A 103 7.38 -11.81 -2.65
C TRP A 103 7.97 -13.22 -2.61
N HIS A 104 8.45 -13.65 -1.43
CA HIS A 104 9.02 -14.99 -1.31
C HIS A 104 8.01 -16.11 -1.59
N TYR A 105 6.72 -15.89 -1.29
CA TYR A 105 5.68 -16.83 -1.68
C TYR A 105 5.62 -17.04 -3.19
N TYR A 106 5.65 -15.96 -3.98
CA TYR A 106 5.63 -16.06 -5.45
C TYR A 106 6.96 -16.61 -6.01
N ASP A 107 8.11 -16.29 -5.41
CA ASP A 107 9.40 -16.91 -5.76
C ASP A 107 9.36 -18.43 -5.58
N MET A 108 8.86 -18.91 -4.44
CA MET A 108 8.74 -20.35 -4.19
C MET A 108 7.73 -21.02 -5.12
N LYS A 109 6.64 -20.32 -5.46
CA LYS A 109 5.64 -20.80 -6.40
C LYS A 109 6.18 -20.95 -7.83
N ALA A 110 7.13 -20.11 -8.23
CA ALA A 110 7.76 -20.17 -9.55
C ALA A 110 8.85 -21.27 -9.67
N GLY A 111 9.36 -21.77 -8.54
CA GLY A 111 10.44 -22.76 -8.52
C GLY A 111 10.12 -23.98 -7.65
N HIS A 112 10.41 -23.88 -6.36
CA HIS A 112 10.24 -24.97 -5.40
C HIS A 112 9.93 -24.45 -3.98
N PHE A 113 9.05 -25.15 -3.27
CA PHE A 113 8.77 -24.92 -1.85
C PHE A 113 9.69 -25.79 -0.99
N PRO A 114 10.67 -25.20 -0.26
CA PRO A 114 11.50 -25.96 0.66
C PRO A 114 10.69 -26.49 1.86
N GLN A 115 11.21 -27.51 2.56
CA GLN A 115 10.52 -28.11 3.71
C GLN A 115 10.14 -27.07 4.80
N ASN A 116 10.99 -26.07 5.03
CA ASN A 116 10.77 -24.99 6.00
C ASN A 116 10.24 -23.69 5.37
N TRP A 117 9.46 -23.78 4.28
CA TRP A 117 9.02 -22.63 3.50
C TRP A 117 8.32 -21.54 4.32
N ILE A 118 7.54 -21.88 5.35
CA ILE A 118 6.87 -20.90 6.22
C ILE A 118 7.91 -20.06 6.97
N GLY A 119 8.86 -20.70 7.61
CA GLY A 119 9.92 -20.03 8.36
C GLY A 119 10.81 -19.18 7.45
N LYS A 120 11.12 -19.69 6.25
CA LYS A 120 11.85 -18.94 5.22
C LYS A 120 11.09 -17.68 4.79
N MET A 121 9.80 -17.82 4.49
CA MET A 121 8.93 -16.72 4.06
C MET A 121 8.81 -15.64 5.13
N ILE A 122 8.59 -16.00 6.39
CA ILE A 122 8.49 -15.03 7.49
C ILE A 122 9.83 -14.35 7.73
N ARG A 123 10.91 -15.10 7.91
CA ARG A 123 12.22 -14.53 8.26
C ARG A 123 12.75 -13.62 7.15
N LEU A 124 12.87 -14.16 5.94
CA LEU A 124 13.42 -13.41 4.81
C LEU A 124 12.46 -12.33 4.33
N GLY A 125 11.14 -12.58 4.39
CA GLY A 125 10.15 -11.58 3.98
C GLY A 125 10.15 -10.33 4.85
N PHE A 126 10.34 -10.50 6.17
CA PHE A 126 10.52 -9.36 7.07
C PHE A 126 11.83 -8.62 6.80
N GLU A 127 12.94 -9.35 6.72
CA GLU A 127 14.28 -8.80 6.49
C GLU A 127 14.33 -8.01 5.18
N TRP A 128 14.04 -8.66 4.05
CA TRP A 128 14.11 -8.03 2.73
C TRP A 128 13.01 -7.00 2.50
N GLY A 129 11.83 -7.21 3.08
CA GLY A 129 10.73 -6.23 3.02
C GLY A 129 11.11 -4.90 3.66
N LEU A 130 11.84 -4.94 4.78
CA LEU A 130 12.33 -3.73 5.47
C LEU A 130 13.59 -3.16 4.84
N GLU A 131 14.48 -4.00 4.30
CA GLU A 131 15.71 -3.53 3.65
C GLU A 131 15.46 -2.89 2.29
N VAL A 132 14.62 -3.51 1.46
CA VAL A 132 14.46 -3.17 0.04
C VAL A 132 13.05 -2.64 -0.28
N GLY A 133 12.02 -3.05 0.48
CA GLY A 133 10.62 -2.74 0.16
C GLY A 133 10.30 -1.24 0.12
N TRP A 134 10.86 -0.45 1.03
CA TRP A 134 10.66 1.01 1.05
C TRP A 134 11.25 1.69 -0.20
N LEU A 135 12.38 1.19 -0.71
CA LEU A 135 13.05 1.72 -1.89
C LEU A 135 12.22 1.42 -3.14
N ILE A 136 11.70 0.19 -3.24
CA ILE A 136 10.81 -0.24 -4.33
C ILE A 136 9.58 0.66 -4.39
N ILE A 137 8.95 0.88 -3.23
CA ILE A 137 7.83 1.80 -3.12
C ILE A 137 8.31 3.16 -3.61
N GLY A 138 9.35 3.75 -3.01
CA GLY A 138 9.87 5.09 -3.34
C GLY A 138 10.13 5.34 -4.83
N LEU A 139 10.60 4.34 -5.58
CA LEU A 139 10.92 4.44 -7.01
C LEU A 139 9.68 4.41 -7.94
N SER A 140 8.48 4.22 -7.41
CA SER A 140 7.23 4.13 -8.18
C SER A 140 6.63 5.52 -8.48
N ILE A 141 7.35 6.38 -9.20
CA ILE A 141 7.07 7.83 -9.38
C ILE A 141 6.39 8.13 -10.73
N PRO A 142 5.25 7.52 -11.03
CA PRO A 142 4.12 8.45 -10.88
C PRO A 142 3.08 7.96 -9.88
N TYR A 143 3.06 6.66 -9.63
CA TYR A 143 2.07 6.01 -8.78
C TYR A 143 2.03 6.61 -7.37
N ASN A 144 3.19 6.83 -6.73
CA ASN A 144 3.27 7.37 -5.38
C ASN A 144 2.82 8.82 -5.25
N ILE A 145 3.11 9.65 -6.25
CA ILE A 145 2.72 11.08 -6.21
C ILE A 145 1.20 11.15 -6.21
N ILE A 146 0.57 10.47 -7.18
CA ILE A 146 -0.89 10.45 -7.31
C ILE A 146 -1.51 9.76 -6.09
N GLY A 147 -0.93 8.64 -5.65
CA GLY A 147 -1.37 7.91 -4.45
C GLY A 147 -1.31 8.74 -3.18
N SER A 148 -0.28 9.57 -3.00
CA SER A 148 -0.14 10.46 -1.83
C SER A 148 -1.20 11.56 -1.82
N ILE A 149 -1.50 12.13 -2.99
CA ILE A 149 -2.57 13.11 -3.16
C ILE A 149 -3.93 12.45 -2.88
N ALA A 150 -4.18 11.27 -3.46
CA ALA A 150 -5.39 10.49 -3.23
C ALA A 150 -5.57 10.14 -1.75
N CYS A 151 -4.50 9.77 -1.05
CA CYS A 151 -4.49 9.46 0.38
C CYS A 151 -4.97 10.66 1.23
N TYR A 152 -4.50 11.88 0.94
CA TYR A 152 -4.98 13.09 1.61
C TYR A 152 -6.48 13.29 1.40
N PHE A 153 -6.93 13.31 0.14
CA PHE A 153 -8.33 13.59 -0.19
C PHE A 153 -9.28 12.49 0.30
N LEU A 154 -8.86 11.23 0.24
CA LEU A 154 -9.65 10.11 0.74
C LEU A 154 -9.79 10.16 2.26
N THR A 155 -8.72 10.47 2.98
CA THR A 155 -8.75 10.65 4.45
C THR A 155 -9.68 11.79 4.83
N LYS A 156 -9.58 12.92 4.13
CA LYS A 156 -10.48 14.07 4.31
C LYS A 156 -11.94 13.70 4.05
N LYS A 157 -12.22 13.02 2.93
CA LYS A 157 -13.57 12.61 2.56
C LYS A 157 -14.18 11.62 3.55
N GLY A 158 -13.41 10.65 4.02
CA GLY A 158 -13.86 9.70 5.04
C GLY A 158 -14.19 10.40 6.35
N VAL A 159 -13.34 11.33 6.79
CA VAL A 159 -13.62 12.16 7.96
C VAL A 159 -14.93 12.92 7.82
N GLU A 160 -15.16 13.60 6.70
CA GLU A 160 -16.40 14.33 6.43
C GLU A 160 -17.62 13.41 6.52
N LEU A 161 -17.62 12.31 5.74
CA LEU A 161 -18.74 11.36 5.66
C LEU A 161 -19.16 10.77 7.01
N PHE A 162 -18.20 10.51 7.89
CA PHE A 162 -18.44 9.86 9.17
C PHE A 162 -18.49 10.83 10.36
N ASN A 163 -18.29 12.13 10.16
CA ASN A 163 -18.50 13.15 11.19
C ASN A 163 -19.85 13.87 11.05
N THR A 164 -20.43 13.94 9.85
CA THR A 164 -21.78 14.49 9.61
C THR A 164 -22.92 13.50 9.90
N LYS A 165 -22.65 12.37 10.56
CA LYS A 165 -23.63 11.37 11.01
C LYS A 165 -23.34 10.95 12.44
#